data_AF-A0A5E4HKH2-F1
#
_entry.id   AF-A0A5E4HKH2-F1
#
_cell.length_a   1.000
_cell.length_b   1.000
_cell.length_c   1.000
_cell.angle_alpha   90.00
_cell.angle_beta   90.00
_cell.angle_gamma   90.00
#
_symmetry.space_group_name_H-M   'P 1'
#
loop_
_entity.id
_entity.type
_entity.pdbx_description
1 polymer ?
#
loop_
_entity_poly.entity_id
_entity_poly.type
_entity_poly.pdbx_seq_one_letter_code
_entity_poly.pdbx_strand_id
1 'polypeptide(L)' 'MAETISAIYEDGIFKPLQKVDLPDHKHVHLILMPDEEATLLNAQKKELSKIIGIGSSGKTDIARKHDSYLY' A
#
# COMPACT_ATOMS: atom_id res chain seq x y z
N MET A 1 23.05 -17.64 5.15
CA MET A 1 22.26 -16.58 5.81
C MET A 1 20.78 -16.88 5.55
N ALA A 2 19.87 -16.43 6.41
CA ALA A 2 18.43 -16.60 6.16
C ALA A 2 18.00 -15.56 5.12
N GLU A 3 17.32 -16.01 4.07
CA GLU A 3 16.82 -15.16 2.98
C GLU A 3 15.29 -15.26 2.95
N THR A 4 14.63 -14.12 2.80
CA THR A 4 13.18 -14.04 2.65
C THR A 4 12.85 -14.03 1.16
N ILE A 5 12.07 -15.02 0.71
CA ILE A 5 11.64 -15.14 -0.68
C ILE A 5 10.17 -14.74 -0.76
N SER A 6 9.87 -13.70 -1.54
CA SER A 6 8.49 -13.30 -1.83
C SER A 6 7.86 -14.25 -2.85
N ALA A 7 6.69 -14.79 -2.54
CA ALA A 7 5.96 -15.73 -3.38
C ALA A 7 4.45 -15.43 -3.37
N ILE A 8 3.78 -15.79 -4.46
CA ILE A 8 2.32 -15.77 -4.57
C ILE A 8 1.81 -17.19 -4.40
N TYR A 9 0.74 -17.35 -3.61
CA TYR A 9 0.03 -18.62 -3.51
C TYR A 9 -1.09 -18.69 -4.54
N GLU A 10 -1.01 -19.65 -5.45
CA GLU A 10 -2.00 -19.85 -6.52
C GLU A 10 -2.18 -21.35 -6.78
N ASP A 11 -3.43 -21.82 -6.84
CA ASP A 11 -3.80 -23.22 -7.09
C ASP A 11 -3.11 -24.27 -6.19
N GLY A 12 -2.87 -23.92 -4.93
CA GLY A 12 -2.19 -24.82 -3.99
C GLY A 12 -0.65 -24.78 -4.06
N ILE A 13 -0.08 -23.96 -4.93
CA ILE A 13 1.37 -23.88 -5.19
C ILE A 13 1.90 -22.50 -4.80
N PHE A 14 3.01 -22.46 -4.04
CA PHE A 14 3.75 -21.22 -3.78
C PHE A 14 4.70 -20.92 -4.94
N LYS A 15 4.36 -19.91 -5.75
CA LYS A 15 5.15 -19.47 -6.90
C LYS A 15 6.03 -18.28 -6.49
N PRO A 16 7.36 -18.41 -6.48
CA PRO A 16 8.24 -17.30 -6.14
C PRO A 16 8.16 -16.19 -7.20
N LEU A 17 8.20 -14.93 -6.77
CA LEU A 17 8.17 -13.76 -7.68
C LEU A 17 9.48 -13.60 -8.47
N GLN A 18 10.58 -14.12 -7.92
CA GLN A 18 11.90 -14.10 -8.53
C GLN A 18 12.43 -15.52 -8.66
N LYS A 19 13.31 -15.76 -9.63
CA LYS A 19 13.95 -17.06 -9.78
C LYS A 19 14.83 -17.33 -8.56
N VAL A 20 14.51 -18.38 -7.84
CA VAL A 20 15.29 -18.83 -6.69
C VAL A 20 16.07 -20.07 -7.09
N ASP A 21 17.36 -20.08 -6.78
CA ASP A 21 18.21 -21.25 -6.96
C ASP A 21 18.24 -22.08 -5.67
N LEU A 22 17.27 -22.97 -5.52
CA LEU A 22 17.20 -23.93 -4.42
C LEU A 22 17.32 -25.34 -4.99
N PRO A 23 18.14 -26.22 -4.38
CA PRO A 23 18.22 -27.61 -4.80
C PRO A 23 16.90 -28.32 -4.50
N ASP A 24 16.56 -29.30 -5.36
CA ASP A 24 15.39 -30.15 -5.19
C ASP A 24 15.38 -30.82 -3.80
N HIS A 25 14.17 -31.00 -3.26
CA HIS A 25 13.91 -31.58 -1.94
C HIS A 25 14.54 -30.85 -0.74
N LYS A 26 14.92 -29.59 -0.89
CA LYS A 26 15.35 -28.78 0.25
C LYS A 26 14.18 -28.49 1.18
N HIS A 27 14.31 -28.85 2.45
CA HIS A 27 13.34 -28.50 3.48
C HIS A 27 13.37 -26.99 3.75
N VAL A 28 12.20 -26.34 3.67
CA VAL A 28 12.04 -24.90 3.89
C VAL A 28 10.92 -24.63 4.90
N HIS A 29 11.03 -23.53 5.65
CA HIS A 29 9.99 -23.05 6.53
C HIS A 29 9.25 -21.88 5.89
N LEU A 30 7.93 -21.92 5.89
CA LEU A 30 7.07 -20.85 5.38
C LEU A 30 6.60 -19.99 6.55
N ILE A 31 6.80 -18.68 6.45
CA ILE A 31 6.28 -17.70 7.40
C ILE A 31 5.36 -16.76 6.61
N LEU A 32 4.09 -16.73 7.01
CA LEU A 32 3.10 -15.81 6.44
C LEU A 32 3.19 -14.50 7.22
N MET A 33 3.68 -13.45 6.56
CA MET A 33 3.70 -12.11 7.13
C MET A 33 2.48 -11.33 6.64
N PRO A 34 1.65 -10.78 7.54
CA PRO A 34 0.57 -9.89 7.12
C PRO A 34 1.16 -8.65 6.47
N ASP A 35 0.60 -8.26 5.32
CA ASP A 35 0.98 -7.02 4.63
C ASP A 35 0.30 -5.82 5.30
N GLU A 36 0.77 -5.51 6.52
CA GLU A 36 0.24 -4.44 7.36
C GLU A 36 0.38 -3.06 6.69
N GLU A 37 1.43 -2.88 5.88
CA GLU A 37 1.66 -1.62 5.17
C GLU A 37 0.62 -1.38 4.08
N ALA A 38 0.30 -2.39 3.27
CA ALA A 38 -0.72 -2.28 2.24
C ALA A 38 -2.11 -2.02 2.82
N THR A 39 -2.45 -2.68 3.93
CA THR A 39 -3.74 -2.49 4.61
C THR A 39 -3.87 -1.12 5.25
N LEU A 40 -2.82 -0.63 5.93
CA LEU A 40 -2.77 0.69 6.53
C LEU A 40 -2.82 1.80 5.48
N LEU A 41 -2.08 1.67 4.39
CA LEU A 41 -2.10 2.62 3.26
C LEU A 41 -3.51 2.75 2.67
N ASN A 42 -4.19 1.62 2.46
CA ASN A 42 -5.55 1.60 1.93
C ASN A 42 -6.56 2.21 2.91
N ALA A 43 -6.40 1.97 4.21
CA ALA A 43 -7.22 2.60 5.24
C ALA A 43 -7.03 4.13 5.27
N GLN A 44 -5.79 4.61 5.21
CA GLN A 44 -5.49 6.05 5.16
C GLN A 44 -6.07 6.71 3.91
N LYS A 45 -5.90 6.10 2.74
CA LYS A 45 -6.50 6.60 1.49
C LYS A 45 -8.01 6.70 1.61
N LYS A 46 -8.67 5.68 2.15
CA LYS A 46 -10.13 5.65 2.35
C LYS A 46 -10.61 6.80 3.23
N GLU A 47 -9.93 7.07 4.35
CA GLU A 47 -10.31 8.16 5.25
C GLU A 47 -10.06 9.54 4.61
N LEU A 48 -8.91 9.74 3.95
CA LEU A 48 -8.61 10.99 3.25
C LEU A 48 -9.60 11.28 2.12
N SER A 49 -10.04 10.25 1.39
CA SER A 49 -11.05 10.40 0.34
C SER A 49 -12.39 10.95 0.84
N LYS A 50 -12.76 10.71 2.10
CA LYS A 50 -14.00 11.26 2.68
C LYS A 50 -13.97 12.78 2.87
N ILE A 51 -12.77 13.36 2.95
CA ILE A 51 -12.56 14.80 3.19
C ILE A 51 -12.45 15.56 1.85
N ILE A 52 -12.20 14.86 0.75
CA ILE A 52 -12.15 15.46 -0.59
C ILE A 52 -13.53 16.06 -0.92
N GLY A 53 -13.54 17.35 -1.25
CA GLY A 53 -14.78 18.05 -1.62
C GLY A 53 -15.64 18.51 -0.44
N ILE A 54 -15.18 18.39 0.81
CA ILE A 54 -15.91 18.90 1.98
C ILE A 54 -16.13 20.42 1.92
N GLY A 55 -15.20 21.14 1.26
CA GLY A 55 -15.32 22.57 1.00
C GLY A 55 -16.04 22.83 -0.32
N SER A 56 -17.26 23.38 -0.26
CA SER A 56 -18.07 23.78 -1.42
C SER A 56 -18.32 25.29 -1.43
N SER A 57 -17.24 26.09 -1.41
CA SER A 57 -17.37 27.56 -1.43
C SER A 57 -17.60 28.14 -2.83
N GLY A 58 -17.41 27.35 -3.89
CA GLY A 58 -17.45 27.81 -5.28
C GLY A 58 -16.32 28.80 -5.65
N LYS A 59 -15.42 29.11 -4.71
CA LYS A 59 -14.30 30.04 -4.89
C LYS A 59 -13.04 29.24 -5.18
N THR A 60 -12.41 29.52 -6.32
CA THR A 60 -11.08 29.00 -6.66
C THR A 60 -9.99 29.99 -6.25
N ASP A 61 -8.74 29.56 -6.21
CA ASP A 61 -7.57 30.41 -5.93
C ASP A 61 -7.59 31.13 -4.58
N ILE A 62 -8.28 30.57 -3.59
CA ILE A 62 -8.41 31.17 -2.24
C ILE A 62 -7.04 31.38 -1.60
N ALA A 63 -6.13 30.41 -1.75
CA ALA A 63 -4.76 30.51 -1.25
C ALA A 63 -3.96 31.66 -1.88
N ARG A 64 -4.26 32.03 -3.14
CA ARG A 64 -3.55 33.09 -3.86
C ARG A 64 -4.14 34.48 -3.63
N LYS A 65 -5.41 34.54 -3.24
CA LYS A 65 -6.16 35.79 -2.98
C LYS A 65 -6.50 35.96 -1.50
N HIS A 66 -5.72 35.37 -0.59
CA HIS A 66 -6.04 35.36 0.84
C HIS A 66 -6.22 36.78 1.40
N ASP A 67 -5.44 37.75 0.91
CA ASP A 67 -5.52 39.15 1.33
C ASP A 67 -6.90 39.77 1.08
N SER A 68 -7.58 39.38 0.00
CA SER A 68 -8.92 39.87 -0.33
C SER A 68 -10.05 39.28 0.55
N TYR A 69 -9.72 38.33 1.43
CA TYR A 69 -10.68 37.67 2.32
C TYR A 69 -10.36 37.88 3.81
N LEU A 70 -9.14 38.27 4.14
CA LEU A 70 -8.68 38.48 5.52
C LEU A 70 -8.65 39.96 5.94
N TYR A 71 -8.70 40.88 4.97
CA TYR A 71 -8.75 42.33 5.15
C TYR A 71 -9.93 42.92 4.39
#